data_AF-A0A535C9H8-F1
#
_entry.id   AF-A0A535C9H8-F1
#
_cell.length_a   1.000
_cell.length_b   1.000
_cell.length_c   1.000
_cell.angle_alpha   90.00
_cell.angle_beta   90.00
_cell.angle_gamma   90.00
#
_symmetry.space_group_name_H-M   'P 1'
#
loop_
_entity.id
_entity.type
_entity.pdbx_description
1 polymer ?
#
loop_
_entity_poly.entity_id
_entity_poly.type
_entity_poly.pdbx_seq_one_letter_code
_entity_poly.pdbx_strand_id
1 'polypeptide(L)' 'MAILLQNLLARAPRLNDLSDVTRLLIACDIIEDGMSDYTEEELLADWQRPGFNLDTDAWVIITNKGQLV' A
#
# COMPACT_ATOMS: atom_id res chain seq x y z
N MET A 1 -0.04 -16.22 22.26
CA MET A 1 -1.38 -15.61 22.32
C MET A 1 -1.61 -14.93 20.99
N ALA A 2 -2.66 -15.29 20.24
CA ALA A 2 -2.95 -14.69 18.94
C ALA A 2 -4.09 -13.69 19.10
N ILE A 3 -3.90 -12.47 18.60
CA ILE A 3 -4.97 -11.48 18.50
C ILE A 3 -5.54 -11.61 17.09
N LEU A 4 -6.82 -12.00 16.98
CA LEU A 4 -7.51 -12.02 15.70
C LEU A 4 -7.96 -10.59 15.39
N LEU A 5 -7.32 -9.97 14.40
CA LEU A 5 -7.73 -8.65 13.91
C LEU A 5 -9.01 -8.81 13.10
N GLN A 6 -10.14 -8.44 13.72
CA GLN A 6 -11.43 -8.37 13.05
C GLN A 6 -11.53 -7.05 12.28
N ASN A 7 -12.31 -7.02 11.20
CA ASN A 7 -12.53 -5.85 10.35
C ASN A 7 -11.36 -5.43 9.44
N LEU A 8 -10.46 -6.37 9.13
CA LEU A 8 -9.45 -6.20 8.10
C LEU A 8 -9.82 -7.03 6.86
N LEU A 9 -9.61 -6.47 5.68
CA LEU A 9 -9.79 -7.14 4.40
C LEU A 9 -8.51 -7.01 3.59
N ALA A 10 -7.98 -8.15 3.13
CA ALA A 10 -6.94 -8.18 2.13
C ALA A 10 -7.54 -8.15 0.73
N ARG A 11 -7.05 -7.27 -0.14
CA ARG A 11 -7.40 -7.24 -1.57
C ARG A 11 -6.24 -6.70 -2.40
N ALA A 12 -6.28 -6.93 -3.71
CA ALA A 12 -5.43 -6.20 -4.62
C ALA A 12 -5.70 -4.68 -4.53
N PRO A 13 -4.66 -3.83 -4.60
CA PRO A 13 -4.82 -2.39 -4.75
C PRO A 13 -5.42 -2.04 -6.11
N ARG A 14 -6.02 -0.85 -6.18
CA ARG A 14 -6.57 -0.25 -7.39
C ARG A 14 -5.83 1.05 -7.65
N LEU A 15 -5.89 1.57 -8.88
CA LEU A 15 -5.27 2.87 -9.20
C LEU A 15 -5.74 4.01 -8.30
N ASN A 16 -6.99 3.99 -7.81
CA ASN A 16 -7.48 5.00 -6.88
C ASN A 16 -6.87 4.89 -5.46
N ASP A 17 -6.24 3.77 -5.12
CA ASP A 17 -5.52 3.59 -3.85
C ASP A 17 -4.09 4.14 -3.93
N LEU A 18 -3.58 4.50 -5.12
CA LEU A 18 -2.19 4.88 -5.36
C LEU A 18 -1.70 5.94 -4.37
N SER A 19 -2.48 7.00 -4.18
CA SER A 19 -2.10 8.10 -3.28
C SER A 19 -2.05 7.68 -1.81
N ASP A 20 -3.00 6.85 -1.36
CA ASP A 20 -3.03 6.40 0.02
C ASP A 20 -1.95 5.34 0.30
N VAL A 21 -1.63 4.47 -0.67
CA VAL A 21 -0.50 3.53 -0.58
C VAL A 21 0.81 4.30 -0.53
N THR A 22 0.99 5.31 -1.39
CA THR A 22 2.20 6.15 -1.39
C THR A 22 2.39 6.85 -0.05
N ARG A 23 1.33 7.44 0.51
CA ARG A 23 1.38 8.07 1.85
C ARG A 23 1.77 7.08 2.95
N LEU A 24 1.27 5.85 2.86
CA LEU A 24 1.62 4.80 3.82
C LEU A 24 3.11 4.44 3.72
N LEU A 25 3.63 4.24 2.51
CA LEU A 25 5.06 3.94 2.28
C LEU A 25 5.95 5.06 2.82
N ILE A 26 5.67 6.32 2.46
CA ILE A 26 6.40 7.49 2.97
C ILE A 26 6.37 7.55 4.50
N ALA A 27 5.22 7.29 5.12
CA ALA A 27 5.09 7.30 6.57
C ALA A 27 5.94 6.20 7.23
N CYS A 28 5.99 5.01 6.64
CA CYS A 28 6.85 3.93 7.11
C CYS A 28 8.33 4.30 6.98
N ASP A 29 8.77 4.78 5.81
CA ASP A 29 10.16 5.17 5.56
C ASP A 29 10.63 6.27 6.51
N ILE A 30 9.80 7.28 6.80
CA ILE A 30 10.13 8.32 7.78
C ILE A 30 10.31 7.75 9.19
N ILE A 31 9.51 6.75 9.58
CA ILE A 31 9.62 6.12 10.90
C ILE A 31 10.86 5.22 10.98
N GLU A 32 11.19 4.50 9.91
CA GLU A 32 12.30 3.55 9.86
C GLU A 32 13.65 4.24 9.64
N ASP A 33 13.72 5.17 8.68
CA ASP A 33 14.95 5.78 8.18
C ASP A 33 15.06 7.29 8.45
N GLY A 34 14.00 7.92 9.00
CA GLY A 34 13.98 9.34 9.33
C GLY A 34 13.68 10.28 8.16
N MET A 35 13.58 9.75 6.95
CA MET A 35 13.23 10.48 5.73
C MET A 35 12.63 9.54 4.68
N SER A 36 12.01 10.10 3.65
CA SER A 36 11.53 9.38 2.47
C SER A 36 11.77 10.25 1.24
N ASP A 37 12.40 9.69 0.22
CA ASP A 37 12.45 10.24 -1.14
C ASP A 37 11.41 9.61 -2.07
N TYR A 38 10.68 8.60 -1.59
CA TYR A 38 9.65 7.88 -2.33
C TYR A 38 8.50 8.80 -2.80
N THR A 39 8.07 8.60 -4.06
CA THR A 39 7.07 9.42 -4.74
C THR A 39 5.88 8.60 -5.28
N GLU A 40 4.78 9.29 -5.57
CA GLU A 40 3.58 8.66 -6.17
C GLU A 40 3.87 8.18 -7.61
N GLU A 41 4.71 8.92 -8.33
CA GLU A 41 5.15 8.58 -9.68
C GLU A 41 6.00 7.30 -9.73
N GLU A 42 6.86 7.07 -8.73
CA GLU A 42 7.65 5.84 -8.60
C GLU A 42 6.74 4.63 -8.37
N LEU A 43 5.79 4.73 -7.44
CA LEU A 43 4.83 3.65 -7.21
C LEU A 43 3.98 3.36 -8.45
N LEU A 44 3.55 4.40 -9.17
CA LEU A 44 2.80 4.22 -10.41
C LEU A 44 3.64 3.52 -11.48
N ALA A 45 4.91 3.90 -11.61
CA ALA A 45 5.85 3.25 -12.52
C ALA A 45 6.06 1.78 -12.16
N ASP A 46 6.16 1.45 -10.87
CA ASP A 46 6.25 0.07 -10.38
C ASP A 46 4.99 -0.73 -10.70
N TRP A 47 3.80 -0.13 -10.53
CA TRP A 47 2.53 -0.79 -10.85
C TRP A 47 2.30 -0.99 -12.35
N GLN A 48 2.95 -0.18 -13.19
CA GLN A 48 2.87 -0.26 -14.65
C GLN A 48 4.06 -0.98 -15.28
N ARG A 49 5.02 -1.45 -14.48
CA ARG A 49 6.23 -2.10 -15.01
C ARG A 49 5.86 -3.36 -15.80
N PRO A 50 6.55 -3.65 -16.92
CA PRO A 50 6.29 -4.87 -17.70
C PRO A 50 6.36 -6.13 -16.85
N GLY A 51 5.34 -6.98 -16.95
CA GLY A 51 5.27 -8.25 -16.23
C GLY A 51 4.76 -8.16 -14.79
N PHE A 52 4.40 -6.97 -14.31
CA PHE A 52 3.68 -6.81 -13.05
C PHE A 52 2.17 -6.69 -13.30
N ASN A 53 1.40 -7.51 -12.60
CA ASN A 53 -0.05 -7.47 -12.62
C ASN A 53 -0.57 -7.03 -11.25
N LEU A 54 -1.10 -5.80 -11.18
CA LEU A 54 -1.59 -5.20 -9.95
C LEU A 54 -2.65 -6.06 -9.24
N ASP A 55 -3.48 -6.79 -10.01
CA ASP A 55 -4.57 -7.61 -9.48
C ASP A 55 -4.07 -8.89 -8.77
N THR A 56 -2.82 -9.31 -9.00
CA THR A 56 -2.28 -10.58 -8.47
C THR A 56 -1.00 -10.41 -7.68
N ASP A 57 -0.20 -9.38 -7.99
CA ASP A 57 1.18 -9.25 -7.53
C ASP A 57 1.32 -8.24 -6.38
N ALA A 58 0.26 -7.51 -6.04
CA ALA A 58 0.20 -6.60 -4.91
C ALA A 58 -1.04 -6.83 -4.04
N TRP A 59 -0.89 -6.54 -2.75
CA TRP A 59 -1.96 -6.66 -1.77
C TRP A 59 -1.94 -5.47 -0.83
N VAL A 60 -3.12 -5.01 -0.46
CA VAL A 60 -3.33 -4.03 0.60
C VAL A 60 -4.26 -4.59 1.64
N ILE A 61 -4.08 -4.16 2.89
CA ILE A 61 -5.02 -4.40 3.96
C ILE A 61 -5.84 -3.12 4.15
N ILE A 62 -7.16 -3.26 4.12
CA ILE A 62 -8.08 -2.17 4.42
C ILE A 62 -8.88 -2.48 5.69
N THR A 63 -9.14 -1.45 6.48
CA THR A 63 -10.12 -1.52 7.57
C THR A 63 -11.54 -1.48 7.01
N ASN A 64 -12.55 -1.84 7.82
CA ASN A 64 -13.96 -1.66 7.47
C ASN A 64 -14.39 -0.19 7.25
N LYS A 65 -13.52 0.78 7.57
CA LYS A 65 -13.71 2.20 7.26
C LYS A 65 -13.05 2.61 5.95
N GLY A 66 -12.45 1.68 5.22
CA GLY A 66 -11.77 1.91 3.95
C GLY A 66 -10.37 2.51 4.07
N GLN A 67 -9.78 2.52 5.27
CA GLN A 67 -8.43 3.04 5.49
C GLN A 67 -7.39 1.95 5.24
N LEU A 68 -6.28 2.29 4.56
CA LEU A 68 -5.11 1.43 4.45
C LEU A 68 -4.35 1.37 5.77
N VAL A 69 -3.78 0.20 6.06
CA VAL A 69 -3.04 -0.13 7.29
C VAL A 69 -1.80 -0.95 6.97
#